data_AF-G2J6L3-F1
#
_entry.id   AF-G2J6L3-F1
#
_cell.length_a   1.000
_cell.length_b   1.000
_cell.length_c   1.000
_cell.angle_alpha   90.00
_cell.angle_beta   90.00
_cell.angle_gamma   90.00
#
_symmetry.space_group_name_H-M   'P 1'
#
loop_
_entity.id
_entity.type
_entity.pdbx_description
1 polymer ?
#
loop_
_entity_poly.entity_id
_entity_poly.type
_entity_poly.pdbx_seq_one_letter_code
_entity_poly.pdbx_strand_id
1 'polypeptide(L)'
;MQYSVYSSVVFLAVLVAGAEMCADVNANCPSWVANGFCTSNFYTSSQKTQYCPASCGLCSGVSSTVASSTSASGVCIDTSAGCATWESNGFCSSTFYTTQQKKQFCAVTCNLCESDTVTTQATITTTTA
;
A
#
# COMPACT_ATOMS: atom_id res chain seq x y z
N MET A 1 -36.31 19.71 -41.79
CA MET A 1 -35.70 20.54 -40.72
C MET A 1 -35.65 19.76 -39.40
N GLN A 2 -35.04 18.57 -39.35
CA GLN A 2 -35.01 17.72 -38.13
C GLN A 2 -33.62 17.13 -37.80
N TYR A 3 -32.62 17.29 -38.68
CA TYR A 3 -31.27 16.76 -38.48
C TYR A 3 -30.31 17.72 -37.74
N SER A 4 -30.58 19.02 -37.72
CA SER A 4 -29.73 20.02 -37.03
C SER A 4 -29.86 20.02 -35.51
N VAL A 5 -30.93 19.44 -34.95
CA VAL A 5 -31.09 19.33 -33.49
C VAL A 5 -30.36 18.11 -32.92
N TYR A 6 -30.27 17.01 -33.67
CA TYR A 6 -29.59 15.78 -33.22
C TYR A 6 -28.07 15.93 -33.09
N SER A 7 -27.43 16.83 -33.86
CA SER A 7 -25.99 17.07 -33.75
C SER A 7 -25.60 17.91 -32.54
N SER A 8 -26.55 18.57 -31.88
CA SER A 8 -26.31 19.43 -30.70
C SER A 8 -26.71 18.77 -29.37
N VAL A 9 -27.65 17.82 -29.37
CA VAL A 9 -28.03 17.08 -28.14
C VAL A 9 -27.19 15.82 -27.86
N VAL A 10 -26.41 15.32 -28.81
CA VAL A 10 -25.55 14.13 -28.57
C VAL A 10 -24.19 14.51 -27.96
N PHE A 11 -23.80 15.79 -27.97
CA PHE A 11 -22.55 16.24 -27.34
C PHE A 11 -22.71 16.74 -25.89
N LEU A 12 -23.94 16.77 -25.34
CA LEU A 12 -24.26 17.30 -24.00
C LEU A 12 -24.86 16.27 -23.03
N ALA A 13 -24.76 14.99 -23.36
CA ALA A 13 -24.90 13.88 -22.43
C ALA A 13 -23.98 12.79 -23.01
N VAL A 14 -22.79 12.53 -22.48
CA VAL A 14 -22.63 11.91 -21.18
C VAL A 14 -21.21 12.23 -20.70
N LEU A 15 -21.06 13.31 -19.93
CA LEU A 15 -20.02 13.37 -18.90
C LEU A 15 -20.51 12.42 -17.79
N VAL A 16 -20.46 11.10 -18.03
CA VAL A 16 -20.69 10.13 -16.95
C VAL A 16 -19.61 10.45 -15.95
N ALA A 17 -20.06 10.99 -14.82
CA ALA A 17 -19.27 11.14 -13.63
C ALA A 17 -18.60 9.81 -13.38
N GLY A 18 -17.29 9.74 -13.67
CA GLY A 18 -16.40 8.77 -13.07
C GLY A 18 -16.30 9.10 -11.59
N ALA A 19 -17.39 8.93 -10.85
CA ALA A 19 -17.25 8.46 -9.49
C ALA A 19 -16.70 7.05 -9.69
N GLU A 20 -15.42 6.85 -9.45
CA GLU A 20 -14.93 5.51 -9.15
C GLU A 20 -15.74 5.03 -7.94
N MET A 21 -16.87 4.36 -8.21
CA MET A 21 -17.64 3.66 -7.19
C MET A 21 -16.76 2.52 -6.75
N CYS A 22 -15.89 2.85 -5.81
CA CYS A 22 -15.10 1.87 -5.12
C CYS A 22 -16.05 1.08 -4.24
N ALA A 23 -16.49 -0.03 -4.81
CA ALA A 23 -17.32 -1.02 -4.18
C ALA A 23 -16.57 -2.34 -4.23
N ASP A 24 -16.83 -3.19 -3.24
CA ASP A 24 -16.32 -4.55 -3.27
C ASP A 24 -16.90 -5.30 -4.45
N VAL A 25 -16.01 -5.99 -5.18
CA VAL A 25 -16.40 -6.79 -6.33
C VAL A 25 -16.88 -8.17 -5.87
N ASN A 26 -16.36 -8.67 -4.74
CA ASN A 26 -16.72 -9.98 -4.22
C ASN A 26 -17.64 -9.90 -2.99
N ALA A 27 -18.71 -10.69 -2.96
CA ALA A 27 -19.59 -10.79 -1.79
C ALA A 27 -18.89 -11.36 -0.54
N ASN A 28 -17.79 -12.09 -0.71
CA ASN A 28 -17.02 -12.68 0.39
C ASN A 28 -15.99 -11.72 1.00
N CYS A 29 -15.92 -10.46 0.55
CA CYS A 29 -14.98 -9.48 1.09
C CYS A 29 -15.05 -9.34 2.62
N PRO A 30 -16.22 -9.31 3.28
CA PRO A 30 -16.28 -9.27 4.74
C PRO A 30 -15.54 -10.44 5.40
N SER A 31 -15.73 -11.66 4.90
CA SER A 31 -15.06 -12.86 5.39
C SER A 31 -13.56 -12.82 5.08
N TRP A 32 -13.17 -12.43 3.86
CA TRP A 32 -11.77 -12.39 3.45
C TRP A 32 -10.98 -11.36 4.23
N VAL A 33 -11.54 -10.16 4.44
CA VAL A 33 -10.91 -9.13 5.28
C VAL A 33 -10.79 -9.60 6.72
N ALA A 34 -11.82 -10.25 7.28
CA ALA A 34 -11.74 -10.86 8.61
C ALA A 34 -10.66 -11.96 8.72
N ASN A 35 -10.38 -12.66 7.62
CA ASN A 35 -9.32 -13.67 7.52
C ASN A 35 -7.95 -13.09 7.10
N GLY A 36 -7.80 -11.76 7.05
CA GLY A 36 -6.52 -11.11 6.77
C GLY A 36 -6.17 -10.97 5.29
N PHE A 37 -7.14 -11.02 4.37
CA PHE A 37 -6.93 -10.85 2.93
C PHE A 37 -6.18 -9.55 2.58
N CYS A 38 -6.51 -8.43 3.22
CA CYS A 38 -5.89 -7.14 2.94
C CYS A 38 -4.43 -7.05 3.45
N THR A 39 -4.07 -7.79 4.50
CA THR A 39 -2.73 -7.75 5.13
C THR A 39 -1.85 -8.93 4.72
N SER A 40 -2.42 -9.96 4.10
CA SER A 40 -1.71 -11.15 3.66
C SER A 40 -0.68 -10.84 2.57
N ASN A 41 0.51 -11.44 2.69
CA ASN A 41 1.56 -11.41 1.66
C ASN A 41 1.30 -12.37 0.50
N PHE A 42 0.33 -13.29 0.63
CA PHE A 42 -0.03 -14.23 -0.43
C PHE A 42 -0.82 -13.56 -1.55
N TYR A 43 -1.54 -12.47 -1.24
CA TYR A 43 -2.30 -11.69 -2.22
C TYR A 43 -1.53 -10.42 -2.59
N THR A 44 -1.39 -10.20 -3.89
CA THR A 44 -0.81 -8.96 -4.42
C THR A 44 -1.74 -7.77 -4.16
N SER A 45 -1.18 -6.57 -4.11
CA SER A 45 -1.97 -5.34 -4.00
C SER A 45 -3.00 -5.21 -5.12
N SER A 46 -2.65 -5.68 -6.33
CA SER A 46 -3.58 -5.75 -7.47
C SER A 46 -4.79 -6.63 -7.18
N GLN A 47 -4.58 -7.83 -6.63
CA GLN A 47 -5.69 -8.72 -6.26
C GLN A 47 -6.57 -8.13 -5.16
N LYS A 48 -5.96 -7.43 -4.19
CA LYS A 48 -6.71 -6.77 -3.11
C LYS A 48 -7.61 -5.67 -3.66
N THR A 49 -7.09 -4.82 -4.54
CA THR A 49 -7.85 -3.78 -5.23
C THR A 49 -8.86 -4.34 -6.23
N GLN A 50 -8.58 -5.50 -6.84
CA GLN A 50 -9.49 -6.10 -7.82
C GLN A 50 -10.72 -6.73 -7.16
N TYR A 51 -10.55 -7.41 -6.01
CA TYR A 51 -11.64 -8.15 -5.38
C TYR A 51 -12.37 -7.36 -4.32
N CYS A 52 -11.64 -6.67 -3.45
CA CYS A 52 -12.19 -6.02 -2.26
C CYS A 52 -11.61 -4.62 -2.06
N PRO A 53 -11.68 -3.72 -3.07
CA PRO A 53 -11.08 -2.40 -2.93
C PRO A 53 -11.76 -1.58 -1.84
N ALA A 54 -13.07 -1.75 -1.59
CA ALA A 54 -13.78 -1.02 -0.55
C ALA A 54 -13.51 -1.56 0.85
N SER A 55 -13.66 -2.87 1.04
CA SER A 55 -13.38 -3.54 2.31
C SER A 55 -11.90 -3.45 2.70
N CYS A 56 -10.97 -3.37 1.74
CA CYS A 56 -9.55 -3.13 2.02
C CYS A 56 -9.15 -1.65 2.08
N GLY A 57 -10.08 -0.70 1.86
CA GLY A 57 -9.78 0.73 1.91
C GLY A 57 -8.86 1.23 0.78
N LEU A 58 -8.86 0.56 -0.37
CA LEU A 58 -8.03 0.83 -1.56
C LEU A 58 -8.75 1.73 -2.58
N CYS A 59 -9.82 2.42 -2.14
CA CYS A 59 -10.71 3.28 -2.91
C CYS A 59 -10.16 4.65 -3.32
N SER A 60 -8.86 4.75 -3.57
CA SER A 60 -8.25 5.98 -4.05
C SER A 60 -7.51 5.63 -5.33
N GLY A 61 -8.11 6.04 -6.45
CA GLY A 61 -7.69 5.69 -7.79
C GLY A 61 -6.18 5.79 -8.02
N VAL A 62 -5.72 4.90 -8.89
CA VAL A 62 -4.42 4.89 -9.55
C VAL A 62 -3.79 6.28 -9.68
N SER A 63 -2.83 6.59 -8.81
CA SER A 63 -1.75 7.51 -9.15
C SER A 63 -0.50 6.68 -9.34
N SER A 64 -0.35 6.18 -10.57
CA SER A 64 0.93 5.71 -11.09
C SER A 64 1.90 6.88 -11.22
N THR A 65 2.50 7.28 -10.10
CA THR A 65 3.86 7.81 -10.05
C THR A 65 4.35 7.50 -8.66
N VAL A 66 5.04 6.36 -8.50
CA VAL A 66 6.00 6.09 -7.41
C VAL A 66 5.79 6.92 -6.14
N ALA A 67 4.59 6.86 -5.57
CA ALA A 67 4.42 7.18 -4.18
C ALA A 67 4.86 5.90 -3.54
N SER A 68 6.11 5.95 -3.06
CA SER A 68 6.64 5.14 -2.01
C SER A 68 5.52 4.42 -1.29
N SER A 69 5.73 3.13 -1.05
CA SER A 69 5.34 2.60 0.25
C SER A 69 5.48 3.72 1.27
N THR A 70 4.35 4.31 1.66
CA THR A 70 4.18 4.77 3.03
C THR A 70 4.12 3.49 3.87
N SER A 71 5.17 2.65 3.77
CA SER A 71 5.99 2.31 4.92
C SER A 71 5.85 3.48 5.85
N ALA A 72 5.28 3.22 7.02
CA ALA A 72 5.14 4.18 8.09
C ALA A 72 6.51 4.83 8.39
N SER A 73 6.93 5.79 7.59
CA SER A 73 7.77 6.90 7.97
C SER A 73 6.84 7.83 8.75
N GLY A 74 7.01 8.03 10.04
CA GLY A 74 8.11 7.61 10.88
C GLY A 74 7.69 7.64 12.33
N VAL A 75 7.05 6.57 12.77
CA VAL A 75 6.87 6.35 14.21
C VAL A 75 7.79 5.20 14.59
N CYS A 76 8.98 5.59 15.05
CA CYS A 76 9.92 4.75 15.75
C CYS A 76 9.26 4.29 17.07
N ILE A 77 8.59 3.14 17.05
CA ILE A 77 7.98 2.54 18.22
C ILE A 77 8.26 1.05 18.29
N ASP A 78 8.21 0.53 19.51
CA ASP A 78 8.06 -0.90 19.74
C ASP A 78 6.58 -1.25 19.61
N THR A 79 6.24 -2.09 18.64
CA THR A 79 4.86 -2.56 18.45
C THR A 79 4.57 -3.81 19.28
N SER A 80 5.62 -4.47 19.79
CA SER A 80 5.51 -5.68 20.59
C SER A 80 5.78 -5.41 22.07
N ALA A 81 4.88 -5.85 22.94
CA ALA A 81 5.07 -5.75 24.39
C ALA A 81 6.27 -6.59 24.92
N GLY A 82 6.73 -7.56 24.12
CA GLY A 82 7.83 -8.47 24.47
C GLY A 82 9.24 -7.97 24.13
N CYS A 83 9.40 -6.73 23.65
CA CYS A 83 10.68 -6.27 23.10
C CYS A 83 11.84 -6.35 24.09
N ALA A 84 11.65 -5.94 25.36
CA ALA A 84 12.68 -6.06 26.39
C ALA A 84 13.17 -7.52 26.57
N THR A 85 12.23 -8.46 26.66
CA THR A 85 12.55 -9.88 26.77
C THR A 85 13.25 -10.39 25.51
N TRP A 86 12.77 -10.02 24.32
CA TRP A 86 13.31 -10.49 23.06
C TRP A 86 14.72 -9.94 22.80
N GLU A 87 14.98 -8.68 23.15
CA GLU A 87 16.31 -8.08 23.11
C GLU A 87 17.29 -8.84 24.00
N SER A 88 16.89 -9.14 25.25
CA SER A 88 17.72 -9.94 26.17
C SER A 88 17.95 -11.38 25.68
N ASN A 89 17.06 -11.91 24.84
CA ASN A 89 17.21 -13.20 24.16
C ASN A 89 17.96 -13.09 22.81
N GLY A 90 18.48 -11.93 22.45
CA GLY A 90 19.29 -11.71 21.25
C GLY A 90 18.50 -11.42 19.98
N PHE A 91 17.22 -11.04 20.06
CA PHE A 91 16.39 -10.73 18.89
C PHE A 91 17.02 -9.68 17.97
N CYS A 92 17.57 -8.60 18.53
CA CYS A 92 18.15 -7.50 17.76
C CYS A 92 19.43 -7.93 17.01
N SER A 93 20.19 -8.89 17.56
CA SER A 93 21.43 -9.42 16.95
C SER A 93 21.22 -10.71 16.14
N SER A 94 20.02 -11.29 16.19
CA SER A 94 19.71 -12.56 15.52
C SER A 94 19.81 -12.46 14.00
N THR A 95 20.45 -13.43 13.36
CA THR A 95 20.48 -13.56 11.89
C THR A 95 19.21 -14.21 11.33
N PHE A 96 18.38 -14.82 12.19
CA PHE A 96 17.12 -15.44 11.79
C PHE A 96 16.04 -14.42 11.44
N TYR A 97 16.11 -13.21 12.00
CA TYR A 97 15.17 -12.13 11.73
C TYR A 97 15.81 -11.08 10.83
N THR A 98 15.08 -10.67 9.80
CA THR A 98 15.50 -9.58 8.93
C THR A 98 15.49 -8.25 9.68
N THR A 99 16.32 -7.29 9.26
CA THR A 99 16.31 -5.92 9.80
C THR A 99 14.93 -5.28 9.72
N GLN A 100 14.15 -5.60 8.68
CA GLN A 100 12.77 -5.14 8.52
C GLN A 100 11.85 -5.71 9.61
N GLN A 101 11.94 -7.00 9.92
CA GLN A 101 11.17 -7.60 11.01
C GLN A 101 11.58 -7.01 12.36
N LYS A 102 12.87 -6.79 12.59
CA LYS A 102 13.36 -6.16 13.82
C LYS A 102 12.82 -4.74 13.99
N LYS A 103 12.84 -3.94 12.92
CA LYS A 103 12.22 -2.61 12.85
C LYS A 103 10.71 -2.67 13.09
N GLN A 104 10.02 -3.66 12.52
CA GLN A 104 8.57 -3.78 12.62
C GLN A 104 8.11 -4.06 14.05
N PHE A 105 8.84 -4.91 14.79
CA PHE A 105 8.43 -5.35 16.11
C PHE A 105 8.99 -4.50 17.24
N CYS A 106 10.29 -4.18 17.16
CA CYS A 106 11.06 -3.61 18.26
C CYS A 106 12.04 -2.53 17.77
N ALA A 107 11.56 -1.57 16.97
CA ALA A 107 12.40 -0.54 16.37
C ALA A 107 13.17 0.30 17.40
N VAL A 108 12.55 0.69 18.51
CA VAL A 108 13.18 1.48 19.58
C VAL A 108 14.15 0.59 20.34
N THR A 109 13.66 -0.57 20.82
CA THR A 109 14.46 -1.49 21.62
C THR A 109 15.69 -1.99 20.86
N CYS A 110 15.60 -2.20 19.54
CA CYS A 110 16.73 -2.59 18.71
C CYS A 110 17.55 -1.42 18.14
N ASN A 111 17.24 -0.17 18.50
CA ASN A 111 17.91 1.03 18.01
C ASN A 111 17.96 1.15 16.46
N LEU A 112 16.86 0.84 15.78
CA LEU A 112 16.79 0.79 14.31
C LEU A 112 16.06 1.99 13.68
N CYS A 113 15.82 3.04 14.45
CA CYS A 113 14.97 4.16 14.07
C CYS A 113 15.62 5.19 13.14
N GLU A 114 16.91 5.06 12.85
CA GLU A 114 17.67 6.01 12.01
C GLU A 114 18.13 5.39 10.68
N SER A 115 17.83 4.11 10.43
CA SER A 115 18.33 3.40 9.24
C SER A 115 17.41 3.50 8.02
N ASP A 116 16.66 4.59 7.89
CA ASP A 116 15.96 4.97 6.66
C ASP A 116 16.76 6.05 5.92
N THR A 117 18.09 5.89 5.88
CA THR A 117 18.87 6.45 4.77
C THR A 117 18.45 5.68 3.53
N VAL A 118 17.47 6.25 2.84
CA VAL A 118 17.13 6.04 1.44
C VAL A 118 18.40 5.62 0.70
N THR A 119 18.54 4.31 0.44
CA THR A 119 19.39 3.83 -0.65
C THR A 119 18.72 4.37 -1.90
N THR A 120 19.07 5.61 -2.20
CA THR A 120 18.80 6.28 -3.45
C THR A 120 19.49 5.39 -4.45
N GLN A 121 18.67 4.55 -5.09
CA GLN A 121 19.01 3.77 -6.24
C GLN A 121 19.83 4.69 -7.15
N ALA A 122 21.08 4.30 -7.39
CA ALA A 122 21.95 4.96 -8.35
C ALA A 122 21.14 5.12 -9.63
N THR A 123 20.74 6.36 -9.90
CA THR A 123 20.17 6.74 -11.19
C THR A 123 21.29 6.48 -12.17
N ILE A 124 21.14 5.44 -12.98
CA ILE A 124 21.96 5.17 -14.14
C ILE A 124 21.81 6.41 -15.03
N THR A 125 22.72 7.37 -14.90
CA THR A 125 22.89 8.44 -15.89
C THR A 125 23.52 7.81 -17.11
N THR A 126 22.68 7.25 -18.00
CA THR A 126 23.07 6.98 -19.38
C THR A 126 23.19 8.33 -20.08
N THR A 127 24.40 8.90 -20.09
CA THR A 127 24.77 10.00 -20.98
C THR A 127 25.14 9.38 -22.32
N THR A 128 24.22 9.48 -23.28
CA THR A 128 24.46 9.15 -24.69
C THR A 128 25.35 10.23 -25.30
N ALA A 129 26.44 9.79 -25.93
CA ALA A 129 27.32 10.63 -26.77
C ALA A 129 26.75 10.80 -28.18
#